data_AF-A0A1S2LNM5-F1
#
_entry.id   AF-A0A1S2LNM5-F1
#
_cell.length_a   1.000
_cell.length_b   1.000
_cell.length_c   1.000
_cell.angle_alpha   90.00
_cell.angle_beta   90.00
_cell.angle_gamma   90.00
#
_symmetry.space_group_name_H-M   'P 1'
#
loop_
_entity.id
_entity.type
_entity.pdbx_description
1 polymer ?
#
loop_
_entity_poly.entity_id
_entity_poly.type
_entity_poly.pdbx_seq_one_letter_code
_entity_poly.pdbx_strand_id
1 'polypeptide(L)'
;MKKIGIIILQIGLLWFLNELGFFLVEAFHLPIPGNVLGMVILFVLLMTGVVSLKWVEEASSFLIKHLAFFFIPIAVGLMNFGALFIQNGIFLVVVIIGSAALGIYITGKVSQVLAEKKEGATNDRTRHSA
;
A
#
# COMPACT_ATOMS: atom_id res chain seq x y z
N MET A 1 -6.82 -16.42 24.82
CA MET A 1 -7.89 -16.85 23.87
C MET A 1 -8.72 -15.69 23.33
N LYS A 2 -9.31 -14.82 24.18
CA LYS A 2 -10.14 -13.67 23.70
C LYS A 2 -9.42 -12.72 22.73
N LYS A 3 -8.14 -12.39 22.99
CA LYS A 3 -7.33 -11.54 22.09
C LYS A 3 -7.06 -12.16 20.71
N ILE A 4 -6.82 -13.47 20.65
CA ILE A 4 -6.63 -14.19 19.38
C ILE A 4 -7.89 -14.11 18.53
N GLY A 5 -9.08 -14.29 19.13
CA GLY A 5 -10.35 -14.21 18.42
C GLY A 5 -10.60 -12.83 17.81
N ILE A 6 -10.22 -11.77 18.53
CA ILE A 6 -10.29 -10.40 18.01
C ILE A 6 -9.36 -10.25 16.80
N ILE A 7 -8.09 -10.65 16.90
CA ILE A 7 -7.13 -10.55 15.79
C ILE A 7 -7.63 -11.28 14.55
N ILE A 8 -8.19 -12.49 14.70
CA ILE A 8 -8.76 -13.25 13.58
C ILE A 8 -9.92 -12.48 12.93
N LEU A 9 -10.80 -11.87 13.73
CA LEU A 9 -11.90 -11.05 13.21
C LEU A 9 -11.38 -9.82 12.45
N GLN A 10 -10.36 -9.15 12.98
CA GLN A 10 -9.75 -7.99 12.33
C GLN A 10 -9.05 -8.37 11.02
N ILE A 11 -8.36 -9.53 10.98
CA ILE A 11 -7.79 -10.08 9.73
C ILE A 11 -8.90 -10.37 8.72
N GLY A 12 -10.01 -10.98 9.16
CA GLY A 12 -11.17 -11.23 8.32
C GLY A 12 -11.76 -9.95 7.72
N LEU A 13 -11.82 -8.87 8.51
CA LEU A 13 -12.24 -7.55 8.04
C LEU A 13 -11.27 -7.00 6.97
N LEU A 14 -9.96 -7.07 7.21
CA LEU A 14 -8.95 -6.61 6.24
C LEU A 14 -9.00 -7.42 4.94
N TRP A 15 -9.18 -8.73 5.02
CA TRP A 15 -9.38 -9.59 3.86
C TRP A 15 -10.65 -9.19 3.11
N PHE A 16 -11.78 -9.06 3.79
CA PHE A 16 -13.04 -8.68 3.16
C PHE A 16 -12.92 -7.36 2.37
N LEU A 17 -12.25 -6.35 2.92
CA LEU A 17 -12.00 -5.10 2.22
C LEU A 17 -11.06 -5.26 1.01
N ASN A 18 -10.09 -6.16 1.10
CA ASN A 18 -9.22 -6.49 -0.02
C ASN A 18 -10.01 -7.14 -1.18
N GLU A 19 -10.83 -8.14 -0.86
CA GLU A 19 -11.67 -8.84 -1.83
C GLU A 19 -12.69 -7.90 -2.48
N LEU A 20 -13.31 -7.02 -1.68
CA LEU A 20 -14.20 -5.98 -2.18
C LEU A 20 -13.48 -5.04 -3.14
N GLY A 21 -12.22 -4.69 -2.87
CA GLY A 21 -11.39 -3.91 -3.78
C GLY A 21 -11.15 -4.60 -5.12
N PHE A 22 -10.86 -5.91 -5.11
CA PHE A 22 -10.74 -6.70 -6.34
C PHE A 22 -12.04 -6.76 -7.12
N PHE A 23 -13.14 -7.09 -6.44
CA PHE A 23 -14.47 -7.17 -7.04
C PHE A 23 -14.87 -5.84 -7.72
N LEU A 24 -14.62 -4.71 -7.06
CA LEU A 24 -14.93 -3.40 -7.62
C LEU A 24 -14.02 -3.03 -8.80
N VAL A 25 -12.72 -3.33 -8.72
CA VAL A 25 -11.80 -3.10 -9.85
C VAL A 25 -12.24 -3.92 -11.07
N GLU A 26 -12.63 -5.17 -10.88
CA GLU A 26 -13.10 -6.05 -11.95
C GLU A 26 -14.45 -5.56 -12.52
N ALA A 27 -15.41 -5.21 -11.66
CA ALA A 27 -16.71 -4.72 -12.08
C ALA A 27 -16.62 -3.40 -12.87
N PHE A 28 -15.79 -2.45 -12.42
CA PHE A 28 -15.64 -1.13 -13.04
C PHE A 28 -14.49 -1.05 -14.05
N HIS A 29 -13.78 -2.14 -14.31
CA HIS A 29 -12.64 -2.22 -15.24
C HIS A 29 -11.57 -1.15 -14.98
N LEU A 30 -11.24 -0.92 -13.71
CA LEU A 30 -10.31 0.14 -13.32
C LEU A 30 -8.85 -0.24 -13.60
N PRO A 31 -8.00 0.67 -14.11
CA PRO A 31 -6.59 0.41 -14.40
C PRO A 31 -5.72 0.51 -13.14
N ILE A 32 -6.18 -0.06 -12.02
CA ILE A 32 -5.44 -0.12 -10.76
C ILE A 32 -5.56 -1.52 -10.14
N PRO A 33 -4.56 -1.98 -9.39
CA PRO A 33 -4.68 -3.24 -8.67
C PRO A 33 -5.79 -3.20 -7.60
N GLY A 34 -6.54 -4.29 -7.46
CA GLY A 34 -7.65 -4.40 -6.49
C GLY A 34 -7.25 -4.14 -5.04
N ASN A 35 -6.05 -4.56 -4.64
CA ASN A 35 -5.51 -4.31 -3.30
C ASN A 35 -5.32 -2.81 -3.00
N VAL A 36 -4.98 -2.00 -4.01
CA VAL A 36 -4.87 -0.54 -3.86
C VAL A 36 -6.24 0.06 -3.61
N LEU A 37 -7.26 -0.39 -4.35
CA LEU A 37 -8.62 0.07 -4.11
C LEU A 37 -9.13 -0.33 -2.72
N GLY A 38 -8.83 -1.55 -2.25
CA GLY A 38 -9.13 -1.98 -0.89
C GLY A 38 -8.50 -1.09 0.19
N MET A 39 -7.25 -0.64 -0.02
CA MET A 39 -6.59 0.33 0.88
C MET A 39 -7.29 1.69 0.87
N VAL A 40 -7.70 2.19 -0.30
CA VAL A 40 -8.46 3.45 -0.42
C VAL A 40 -9.82 3.34 0.27
N ILE A 41 -10.53 2.22 0.13
CA ILE A 41 -11.80 1.97 0.80
C ILE A 41 -11.61 1.99 2.32
N LEU A 42 -10.63 1.24 2.85
CA LEU A 42 -10.32 1.26 4.28
C LEU A 42 -9.99 2.67 4.77
N PHE A 43 -9.20 3.42 4.00
CA PHE A 43 -8.87 4.81 4.33
C PHE A 43 -10.11 5.71 4.42
N VAL A 44 -11.03 5.61 3.46
CA VAL A 44 -12.30 6.35 3.49
C VAL A 44 -13.18 5.93 4.68
N LEU A 45 -13.23 4.63 5.00
CA LEU A 45 -13.97 4.11 6.15
C LEU A 45 -13.41 4.59 7.49
N LEU A 46 -12.09 4.74 7.60
CA LEU A 46 -11.43 5.33 8.76
C LEU A 46 -11.73 6.84 8.86
N MET A 47 -11.66 7.57 7.73
CA MET A 47 -11.96 9.00 7.67
C MET A 47 -13.41 9.32 8.03
N THR A 48 -14.36 8.48 7.62
CA THR A 48 -15.79 8.63 7.94
C THR A 48 -16.15 8.16 9.34
N GLY A 49 -15.22 7.51 10.05
CA GLY A 49 -15.43 6.98 11.40
C GLY A 49 -16.30 5.72 11.47
N VAL A 50 -16.71 5.16 10.32
CA VAL A 50 -17.46 3.90 10.25
C VAL A 50 -16.63 2.75 10.80
N VAL A 51 -15.33 2.74 10.49
CA VAL A 51 -14.36 1.82 11.05
C VAL A 51 -13.47 2.59 12.02
N SER A 52 -13.40 2.14 13.27
CA SER A 52 -12.44 2.71 14.24
C SER A 52 -11.07 2.10 14.04
N LEU A 53 -10.00 2.90 14.19
CA LEU A 53 -8.61 2.42 14.10
C LEU A 53 -8.36 1.17 14.96
N LYS A 54 -8.96 1.12 16.17
CA LYS A 54 -8.85 -0.02 17.10
C LYS A 54 -9.34 -1.35 16.51
N TRP A 55 -10.16 -1.32 15.47
CA TRP A 55 -10.73 -2.51 14.80
C TRP A 55 -9.79 -3.14 13.79
N VAL A 56 -8.67 -2.49 13.45
CA VAL A 56 -7.70 -3.03 12.49
C VAL A 56 -6.27 -3.03 13.04
N GLU A 57 -5.99 -2.20 14.04
CA GLU A 57 -4.66 -1.93 14.58
C GLU A 57 -3.93 -3.17 15.11
N GLU A 58 -4.61 -4.06 15.83
CA GLU A 58 -4.00 -5.25 16.42
C GLU A 58 -3.60 -6.26 15.33
N ALA A 59 -4.49 -6.51 14.37
CA ALA A 59 -4.19 -7.37 13.23
C ALA A 59 -3.12 -6.79 12.32
N SER A 60 -3.22 -5.51 11.94
CA SER A 60 -2.23 -4.87 11.08
C SER A 60 -0.85 -4.87 11.74
N SER A 61 -0.76 -4.55 13.03
CA SER A 61 0.49 -4.58 13.78
C SER A 61 1.07 -5.98 13.88
N PHE A 62 0.22 -6.99 14.11
CA PHE A 62 0.63 -8.39 14.12
C PHE A 62 1.19 -8.85 12.76
N LEU A 63 0.49 -8.53 11.66
CA LEU A 63 0.93 -8.88 10.30
C LEU A 63 2.24 -8.18 9.94
N ILE A 64 2.34 -6.87 10.21
CA ILE A 64 3.55 -6.08 9.93
C ILE A 64 4.73 -6.60 10.75
N LYS A 65 4.53 -6.94 12.02
CA LYS A 65 5.59 -7.51 12.88
C LYS A 65 6.16 -8.81 12.31
N HIS A 66 5.33 -9.60 11.63
CA HIS A 66 5.74 -10.87 11.01
C HIS A 66 5.86 -10.76 9.49
N LEU A 67 5.99 -9.54 8.92
CA LEU A 67 6.01 -9.33 7.48
C LEU A 67 7.11 -10.16 6.79
N ALA A 68 8.27 -10.27 7.44
CA ALA A 68 9.41 -11.07 6.97
C ALA A 68 9.04 -12.54 6.72
N PHE A 69 8.15 -13.13 7.53
CA PHE A 69 7.69 -14.50 7.35
C PHE A 69 6.92 -14.67 6.04
N PHE A 70 6.10 -13.68 5.65
CA PHE A 70 5.35 -13.71 4.39
C PHE A 70 6.23 -13.54 3.15
N PHE A 71 7.46 -13.07 3.29
CA PHE A 71 8.43 -13.05 2.18
C PHE A 71 9.05 -14.43 1.92
N ILE A 72 9.03 -15.37 2.88
CA ILE A 72 9.62 -16.69 2.70
C ILE A 72 8.97 -17.45 1.53
N PRO A 73 7.63 -17.59 1.45
CA PRO A 73 6.99 -18.25 0.30
C PRO A 73 7.32 -17.58 -1.04
N ILE A 74 7.39 -16.25 -1.06
CA ILE A 74 7.72 -15.48 -2.26
C ILE A 74 9.17 -15.77 -2.70
N ALA A 75 10.11 -15.77 -1.76
CA ALA A 75 11.52 -16.05 -2.03
C ALA A 75 11.74 -17.50 -2.50
N VAL A 76 11.07 -18.47 -1.87
CA VAL A 76 11.13 -19.88 -2.28
C VAL A 76 10.51 -20.05 -3.67
N GLY A 77 9.38 -19.39 -3.95
CA GLY A 77 8.77 -19.39 -5.29
C GLY A 77 9.72 -18.83 -6.36
N LEU A 78 10.54 -17.84 -6.01
CA LEU A 78 11.56 -17.29 -6.90
C LEU A 78 12.66 -18.31 -7.27
N MET A 79 12.93 -19.31 -6.43
CA MET A 79 13.94 -20.34 -6.72
C MET A 79 13.58 -21.17 -7.96
N ASN A 80 12.29 -21.30 -8.30
CA ASN A 80 11.85 -21.96 -9.52
C ASN A 80 12.29 -21.22 -10.80
N PHE A 81 12.68 -19.96 -10.68
CA PHE A 81 13.14 -19.13 -11.80
C PHE A 81 14.67 -19.06 -11.88
N GLY A 82 15.41 -19.97 -11.26
CA GLY A 82 16.88 -19.96 -11.22
C GLY A 82 17.55 -19.81 -12.59
N ALA A 83 17.01 -20.44 -13.64
CA ALA A 83 17.54 -20.30 -15.00
C ALA A 83 17.47 -18.85 -15.53
N LEU A 84 16.40 -18.11 -15.20
CA LEU A 84 16.26 -16.70 -15.58
C LEU A 84 17.29 -15.83 -14.87
N PHE A 85 17.60 -16.12 -13.60
CA PHE A 85 18.63 -15.40 -12.86
C PHE A 85 20.04 -15.65 -13.41
N ILE A 86 20.34 -16.88 -13.84
CA ILE A 86 21.66 -17.20 -14.43
C ILE A 86 21.84 -16.48 -15.77
N GLN A 87 20.82 -16.50 -16.63
CA GLN A 87 20.92 -15.92 -17.96
C GLN A 87 20.82 -14.39 -17.95
N ASN A 88 19.93 -13.82 -17.13
CA ASN A 88 19.55 -12.41 -17.18
C ASN A 88 19.65 -11.69 -15.82
N GLY A 89 20.33 -12.26 -14.82
CA GLY A 89 20.36 -11.73 -13.46
C GLY A 89 20.87 -10.29 -13.36
N ILE A 90 21.92 -9.95 -14.10
CA ILE A 90 22.46 -8.58 -14.14
C ILE A 90 21.41 -7.61 -14.71
N PHE A 91 20.74 -7.99 -15.80
CA PHE A 91 19.68 -7.17 -16.40
C PHE A 91 18.51 -6.98 -15.43
N LEU A 92 18.08 -8.04 -14.74
CA LEU A 92 17.03 -7.96 -13.71
C LEU A 92 17.40 -6.98 -12.59
N VAL A 93 18.62 -7.04 -12.08
CA VAL A 93 19.09 -6.13 -11.02
C VAL A 93 19.04 -4.67 -11.49
N VAL A 94 19.54 -4.40 -12.70
CA VAL A 94 19.52 -3.04 -13.29
C VAL A 94 18.10 -2.54 -13.47
N VAL A 95 17.19 -3.36 -13.99
CA VAL A 95 15.78 -2.98 -14.20
C VAL A 95 15.06 -2.75 -12.88
N ILE A 96 15.27 -3.61 -11.87
CA ILE A 96 14.63 -3.47 -10.56
C ILE A 96 15.10 -2.18 -9.87
N ILE A 97 16.41 -1.97 -9.76
CA ILE A 97 16.96 -0.78 -9.12
C ILE A 97 16.58 0.48 -9.91
N GLY A 98 16.70 0.44 -11.23
CA GLY A 98 16.38 1.55 -12.11
C GLY A 98 14.91 1.96 -12.02
N SER A 99 13.98 0.99 -12.10
CA SER A 99 12.54 1.26 -12.00
C SER A 99 12.12 1.74 -10.61
N ALA A 100 12.68 1.16 -9.54
CA ALA A 100 12.42 1.62 -8.18
C ALA A 100 12.92 3.05 -7.96
N ALA A 101 14.16 3.35 -8.36
CA ALA A 101 14.75 4.67 -8.22
C ALA A 101 13.96 5.73 -9.02
N LEU A 102 13.60 5.41 -10.28
CA LEU A 102 12.79 6.29 -11.12
C LEU A 102 11.39 6.50 -10.52
N GLY A 103 10.73 5.43 -10.06
CA GLY A 103 9.41 5.51 -9.45
C GLY A 103 9.41 6.40 -8.19
N ILE A 104 10.40 6.22 -7.32
CA ILE A 104 10.58 7.05 -6.12
C ILE A 104 10.88 8.50 -6.52
N TYR A 105 11.77 8.74 -7.48
CA TYR A 105 12.13 10.08 -7.93
C TYR A 105 10.93 10.85 -8.50
N ILE A 106 10.18 10.23 -9.42
CA ILE A 106 9.01 10.85 -10.05
C ILE A 106 7.92 11.10 -9.00
N THR A 107 7.58 10.10 -8.19
CA THR A 107 6.55 10.25 -7.14
C THR A 107 6.95 11.32 -6.13
N GLY A 108 8.22 11.37 -5.73
CA GLY A 108 8.77 12.39 -4.84
C GLY A 108 8.65 13.79 -5.42
N LYS A 109 9.06 13.99 -6.68
CA LYS A 109 8.93 15.29 -7.37
C LYS A 109 7.48 15.74 -7.51
N VAL A 110 6.57 14.83 -7.88
CA VAL A 110 5.14 15.14 -7.99
C VAL A 110 4.57 15.54 -6.63
N SER A 111 4.91 14.79 -5.57
CA SER A 111 4.48 15.10 -4.21
C SER A 111 4.99 16.47 -3.75
N GLN A 112 6.27 16.77 -4.01
CA GLN A 112 6.89 18.05 -3.65
C GLN A 112 6.23 19.23 -4.37
N VAL A 113 5.99 19.13 -5.68
CA VAL A 113 5.29 20.18 -6.44
C VAL A 113 3.88 20.42 -5.89
N LEU A 114 3.18 19.36 -5.50
CA LEU A 114 1.84 19.47 -4.94
C LEU A 114 1.84 20.11 -3.54
N ALA A 115 2.89 19.85 -2.74
CA ALA A 115 3.10 20.47 -1.44
C ALA A 115 3.42 21.97 -1.56
N GLU A 116 4.37 22.35 -2.43
CA GLU A 116 4.77 23.75 -2.67
C GLU A 116 3.60 24.61 -3.16
N LYS A 117 2.73 24.05 -4.01
CA LYS A 117 1.51 24.73 -4.48
C LYS A 117 0.52 25.02 -3.35
N LYS A 118 0.47 24.16 -2.32
CA LYS A 118 -0.41 24.32 -1.15
C LYS A 118 0.13 25.36 -0.17
N GLU A 119 1.45 25.46 -0.05
CA GLU A 119 2.14 26.46 0.78
C GLU A 119 2.03 27.87 0.18
N GLY A 120 2.18 28.03 -1.13
CA GLY A 120 1.97 29.31 -1.82
C GLY A 120 0.57 29.91 -1.64
N ALA A 121 -0.47 29.05 -1.68
CA ALA A 121 -1.86 29.48 -1.46
C ALA A 121 -2.20 29.78 0.01
N THR A 122 -1.42 29.25 0.96
CA THR A 122 -1.61 29.47 2.40
C THR A 122 -0.93 30.76 2.86
N ASN A 123 0.27 31.07 2.33
CA ASN A 123 1.04 32.26 2.68
C ASN A 123 0.44 33.58 2.16
N ASP A 124 -0.31 33.53 1.06
CA ASP A 124 -0.96 34.73 0.49
C ASP A 124 -2.21 35.15 1.27
N ARG A 125 -2.89 34.20 1.94
CA ARG A 125 -4.05 34.48 2.81
C ARG A 125 -3.65 35.17 4.12
N THR A 126 -2.50 34.83 4.70
CA THR A 126 -2.00 35.44 5.94
C THR A 126 -1.50 36.87 5.77
N ARG A 127 -1.11 37.27 4.54
CA ARG A 127 -0.63 38.63 4.24
C ARG A 127 -1.74 39.66 4.02
N HIS A 128 -2.95 39.24 3.67
CA HIS A 128 -4.08 40.15 3.43
C HIS A 128 -4.90 40.45 4.69
N SER A 129 -4.60 39.77 5.81
CA SER A 129 -5.27 39.90 7.10
C SER A 129 -4.41 40.58 8.19
N ALA A 130 -3.27 41.17 7.80
CA ALA A 130 -2.39 41.97 8.65
C ALA A 130 -2.32 43.40 8.12
#